data_AF-C0N966-F1
#
_entry.id   AF-C0N966-F1
#
_cell.length_a   1.000
_cell.length_b   1.000
_cell.length_c   1.000
_cell.angle_alpha   90.00
_cell.angle_beta   90.00
_cell.angle_gamma   90.00
#
_symmetry.space_group_name_H-M   'P 1'
#
loop_
_entity.id
_entity.type
_entity.pdbx_description
1 polymer ?
#
loop_
_entity_poly.entity_id
_entity_poly.type
_entity_poly.pdbx_seq_one_letter_code
_entity_poly.pdbx_strand_id
1 'polypeptide(L)'
;MNKAFIQYKPVIVVLLCLMLSACFSWGGGEDEETTPHYYVVDVDRGSVATEFARDRVLLIKPVRVVPHFENKTIVFRVGENEFQSQPPHEFFSDPQDMFTNQLRRWLQKTGLFSQVVTDDSIAADYVLESAVTGLYGEKRAAYSPQAVVEMQFFMSAADTPQNMLFQTGLRADVDIEKTTAANVVMGWKQGLWELMTTLEQDFSGYFAKLDAR
;
A
#
# COMPACT_ATOMS: atom_id res chain seq x y z
N MET A 1 -76.59 -32.51 -16.54
CA MET A 1 -75.70 -32.33 -15.36
C MET A 1 -74.44 -33.15 -15.65
N ASN A 2 -73.21 -32.67 -15.81
CA ASN A 2 -72.52 -31.49 -15.27
C ASN A 2 -71.60 -30.88 -16.35
N LYS A 3 -72.02 -29.78 -16.97
CA LYS A 3 -71.16 -29.00 -17.90
C LYS A 3 -70.09 -28.18 -17.18
N ALA A 4 -70.11 -28.19 -15.85
CA ALA A 4 -69.25 -27.36 -15.03
C ALA A 4 -67.79 -27.88 -15.01
N PHE A 5 -67.57 -29.21 -14.99
CA PHE A 5 -66.23 -29.81 -14.83
C PHE A 5 -65.20 -29.57 -15.96
N ILE A 6 -65.65 -29.16 -17.14
CA ILE A 6 -64.77 -28.94 -18.31
C ILE A 6 -64.25 -27.49 -18.36
N GLN A 7 -64.96 -26.55 -17.73
CA GLN A 7 -64.65 -25.12 -17.85
C GLN A 7 -63.48 -24.66 -16.97
N TYR A 8 -63.13 -25.44 -15.94
CA TYR A 8 -62.04 -25.10 -15.02
C TYR A 8 -60.69 -25.68 -15.43
N LYS A 9 -60.66 -26.69 -16.31
CA LYS A 9 -59.40 -27.30 -16.80
C LYS A 9 -58.44 -26.28 -17.44
N PRO A 10 -58.88 -25.38 -18.34
CA PRO A 10 -57.96 -24.38 -18.90
C PRO A 10 -57.52 -23.36 -17.85
N VAL A 11 -58.38 -23.02 -16.89
CA VAL A 11 -58.07 -22.06 -15.82
C VAL A 11 -57.03 -22.62 -14.84
N ILE A 12 -57.14 -23.90 -14.48
CA ILE A 12 -56.18 -24.59 -13.60
C ILE A 12 -54.81 -24.72 -14.29
N VAL A 13 -54.77 -25.02 -15.59
CA VAL A 13 -53.50 -25.12 -16.35
C VAL A 13 -52.82 -23.75 -16.46
N VAL A 14 -53.57 -22.67 -16.70
CA VAL A 14 -53.02 -21.30 -16.75
C VAL A 14 -52.51 -20.86 -15.36
N LEU A 15 -53.22 -21.19 -14.28
CA LEU A 15 -52.76 -20.90 -12.92
C LEU A 15 -51.49 -21.69 -12.55
N LEU A 16 -51.37 -22.94 -12.99
CA LEU A 16 -50.19 -23.78 -12.76
C LEU A 16 -48.97 -23.27 -13.55
N CYS A 17 -49.18 -22.79 -14.78
CA CYS A 17 -48.12 -22.16 -15.58
C CYS A 17 -47.64 -20.82 -14.97
N LEU A 18 -48.55 -20.03 -14.40
CA LEU A 18 -48.19 -18.78 -13.69
C LEU A 18 -47.41 -19.02 -12.39
N MET A 19 -47.65 -20.15 -11.71
CA MET A 19 -46.88 -20.57 -10.53
C MET A 19 -45.47 -21.07 -10.87
N LEU A 20 -45.24 -21.58 -12.09
CA LEU A 20 -43.92 -22.05 -12.55
C LEU A 20 -43.01 -20.90 -13.03
N SER A 21 -43.56 -19.73 -13.34
CA SER A 21 -42.78 -18.53 -13.69
C SER A 21 -42.21 -17.75 -12.49
N ALA A 22 -42.50 -18.17 -11.26
CA ALA A 22 -42.08 -17.47 -10.05
C ALA A 22 -40.63 -17.76 -9.60
N CYS A 23 -39.89 -18.64 -10.29
CA CYS A 23 -38.51 -19.01 -9.91
C CYS A 23 -37.41 -18.41 -10.80
N PHE A 24 -37.72 -17.53 -11.75
CA PHE A 24 -36.69 -16.69 -12.40
C PHE A 24 -36.63 -15.32 -11.72
N SER A 25 -36.42 -15.32 -10.40
CA SER A 25 -35.81 -14.17 -9.74
C SER A 25 -34.32 -14.22 -10.07
N TRP A 26 -33.97 -13.70 -11.24
CA TRP A 26 -32.64 -13.21 -11.58
C TRP A 26 -32.40 -12.01 -10.64
N GLY A 27 -32.10 -12.32 -9.39
CA GLY A 27 -31.78 -11.34 -8.36
C GLY A 27 -30.42 -10.78 -8.69
N GLY A 28 -30.41 -9.58 -9.28
CA GLY A 28 -29.22 -8.75 -9.36
C GLY A 28 -28.73 -8.45 -7.95
N GLY A 29 -27.73 -9.20 -7.50
CA GLY A 29 -26.71 -8.63 -6.64
C GLY A 29 -25.85 -7.79 -7.56
N GLU A 30 -25.85 -6.48 -7.35
CA GLU A 30 -24.96 -5.57 -8.06
C GLU A 30 -23.51 -6.09 -7.99
N ASP A 31 -22.77 -5.87 -9.07
CA ASP A 31 -21.42 -6.36 -9.37
C ASP A 31 -20.30 -5.89 -8.40
N GLU A 32 -20.59 -5.67 -7.11
CA GLU A 32 -19.61 -5.29 -6.08
C GLU A 32 -18.52 -6.35 -5.90
N GLU A 33 -18.83 -7.64 -6.05
CA GLU A 33 -17.88 -8.73 -5.78
C GLU A 33 -16.80 -8.89 -6.87
N THR A 34 -17.04 -8.34 -8.07
CA THR A 34 -16.12 -8.46 -9.23
C THR A 34 -15.54 -7.14 -9.71
N THR A 35 -16.01 -6.01 -9.19
CA THR A 35 -15.53 -4.69 -9.62
C THR A 35 -14.11 -4.43 -9.11
N PRO A 36 -13.13 -4.12 -9.98
CA PRO A 36 -11.78 -3.78 -9.54
C PRO A 36 -11.74 -2.53 -8.68
N HIS A 37 -11.05 -2.61 -7.54
CA HIS A 37 -10.78 -1.48 -6.65
C HIS A 37 -9.29 -1.14 -6.69
N TYR A 38 -8.98 0.11 -7.02
CA TYR A 38 -7.62 0.59 -7.12
C TYR A 38 -7.23 1.49 -5.95
N TYR A 39 -6.05 1.25 -5.40
CA TYR A 39 -5.53 1.93 -4.21
C TYR A 39 -4.22 2.63 -4.49
N VAL A 40 -3.96 3.72 -3.76
CA VAL A 40 -2.68 4.42 -3.74
C VAL A 40 -2.31 4.67 -2.28
N VAL A 41 -1.07 4.35 -1.91
CA VAL A 41 -0.48 4.76 -0.64
C VAL A 41 0.28 6.05 -0.89
N ASP A 42 -0.33 7.17 -0.54
CA ASP A 42 0.24 8.51 -0.69
C ASP A 42 0.22 9.25 0.64
N VAL A 43 1.39 9.67 1.10
CA VAL A 43 1.59 10.43 2.34
C VAL A 43 2.19 11.79 2.03
N ASP A 44 1.68 12.81 2.69
CA ASP A 44 2.22 14.16 2.58
C ASP A 44 3.05 14.50 3.82
N ARG A 45 4.28 14.94 3.61
CA ARG A 45 5.11 15.55 4.66
C ARG A 45 4.49 16.84 5.18
N GLY A 46 3.62 17.46 4.38
CA GLY A 46 3.05 18.78 4.64
C GLY A 46 3.90 19.87 3.99
N SER A 47 4.28 20.87 4.79
CA SER A 47 5.03 22.03 4.29
C SER A 47 6.43 21.64 3.79
N VAL A 48 6.91 22.42 2.83
CA VAL A 48 8.30 22.35 2.36
C VAL A 48 9.18 23.13 3.34
N ALA A 49 10.37 22.61 3.64
CA ALA A 49 11.34 23.34 4.44
C ALA A 49 11.68 24.70 3.78
N THR A 50 11.94 25.70 4.62
CA THR A 50 12.33 27.05 4.17
C THR A 50 13.81 27.17 3.88
N GLU A 51 14.61 26.27 4.45
CA GLU A 51 16.06 26.21 4.28
C GLU A 51 16.46 24.82 3.78
N PHE A 52 17.50 24.79 2.95
CA PHE A 52 18.04 23.58 2.36
C PHE A 52 19.52 23.49 2.67
N ALA A 53 20.02 22.28 2.92
CA ALA A 53 21.45 22.02 3.00
C ALA A 53 22.15 22.52 1.73
N ARG A 54 23.36 23.03 1.89
CA ARG A 54 24.23 23.39 0.76
C ARG A 54 25.03 22.16 0.35
N ASP A 55 25.17 21.95 -0.96
CA ASP A 55 26.07 20.94 -1.52
C ASP A 55 25.87 19.53 -0.92
N ARG A 56 24.60 19.11 -0.77
CA ARG A 56 24.24 17.79 -0.28
C ARG A 56 23.22 17.13 -1.20
N VAL A 57 23.71 16.47 -2.24
CA VAL A 57 22.89 15.80 -3.25
C VAL A 57 22.69 14.33 -2.89
N LEU A 58 21.43 13.90 -2.83
CA LEU A 58 21.04 12.51 -2.60
C LEU A 58 20.55 11.84 -3.88
N LEU A 59 21.20 10.76 -4.29
CA LEU A 59 20.66 9.83 -5.28
C LEU A 59 19.81 8.75 -4.59
N ILE A 60 18.55 8.65 -4.96
CA ILE A 60 17.66 7.56 -4.55
C ILE A 60 17.66 6.50 -5.64
N LYS A 61 18.04 5.26 -5.28
CA LYS A 61 17.83 4.08 -6.12
C LYS A 61 16.37 3.62 -6.02
N PRO A 62 15.84 2.88 -7.03
CA PRO A 62 14.49 2.34 -6.96
C PRO A 62 14.25 1.57 -5.65
N VAL A 63 13.13 1.85 -4.99
CA VAL A 63 12.76 1.18 -3.74
C VAL A 63 12.36 -0.25 -4.05
N ARG A 64 13.19 -1.22 -3.68
CA ARG A 64 12.92 -2.63 -3.94
C ARG A 64 11.73 -3.09 -3.11
N VAL A 65 10.72 -3.67 -3.72
CA VAL A 65 9.67 -4.38 -2.98
C VAL A 65 10.01 -5.86 -3.01
N VAL A 66 10.03 -6.52 -1.85
CA VAL A 66 10.38 -7.96 -1.84
C VAL A 66 9.36 -8.76 -2.66
N PRO A 67 9.76 -9.89 -3.27
CA PRO A 67 8.91 -10.60 -4.24
C PRO A 67 7.51 -11.01 -3.72
N HIS A 68 7.36 -11.14 -2.39
CA HIS A 68 6.09 -11.51 -1.77
C HIS A 68 5.04 -10.37 -1.81
N PHE A 69 5.49 -9.13 -2.03
CA PHE A 69 4.65 -7.92 -2.02
C PHE A 69 4.83 -7.06 -3.28
N GLU A 70 5.59 -7.51 -4.28
CA GLU A 70 5.88 -6.73 -5.50
C GLU A 70 4.67 -6.63 -6.45
N ASN A 71 3.73 -7.57 -6.35
CA ASN A 71 2.50 -7.57 -7.15
C ASN A 71 1.54 -6.47 -6.70
N LYS A 72 0.67 -6.04 -7.62
CA LYS A 72 -0.32 -5.00 -7.34
C LYS A 72 -1.42 -5.44 -6.38
N THR A 73 -1.76 -6.73 -6.32
CA THR A 73 -2.88 -7.19 -5.49
C THR A 73 -2.56 -7.05 -4.00
N ILE A 74 -3.51 -6.52 -3.23
CA ILE A 74 -3.41 -6.37 -1.78
C ILE A 74 -3.22 -7.75 -1.13
N VAL A 75 -2.32 -7.86 -0.15
CA VAL A 75 -1.97 -9.13 0.50
C VAL A 75 -2.34 -9.11 1.98
N PHE A 76 -2.99 -10.18 2.46
CA PHE A 76 -3.20 -10.42 3.88
C PHE A 76 -2.37 -11.60 4.36
N ARG A 77 -1.83 -11.51 5.58
CA ARG A 77 -1.31 -12.65 6.32
C ARG A 77 -2.46 -13.30 7.09
N VAL A 78 -2.79 -14.53 6.73
CA VAL A 78 -3.94 -15.29 7.28
C VAL A 78 -3.51 -16.41 8.23
N GLY A 79 -2.23 -16.74 8.25
CA GLY A 79 -1.60 -17.68 9.17
C GLY A 79 -0.14 -17.31 9.43
N GLU A 80 0.55 -18.07 10.27
CA GLU A 80 1.94 -17.75 10.65
C GLU A 80 2.86 -17.62 9.43
N ASN A 81 2.74 -18.51 8.45
CA ASN A 81 3.51 -18.44 7.21
C ASN A 81 2.60 -18.51 5.97
N GLU A 82 1.38 -18.00 6.11
CA GLU A 82 0.35 -18.09 5.08
C GLU A 82 -0.13 -16.69 4.69
N PHE A 83 0.00 -16.38 3.41
CA PHE A 83 -0.38 -15.11 2.80
C PHE A 83 -1.38 -15.34 1.68
N GLN A 84 -2.35 -14.45 1.59
CA GLN A 84 -3.44 -14.54 0.62
C GLN A 84 -3.66 -13.19 -0.06
N SER A 85 -3.54 -13.18 -1.39
CA SER A 85 -3.95 -12.05 -2.23
C SER A 85 -5.45 -11.81 -2.15
N GLN A 86 -5.86 -10.55 -2.23
CA GLN A 86 -7.23 -10.09 -2.06
C GLN A 86 -7.80 -9.49 -3.35
N PRO A 87 -8.03 -10.28 -4.42
CA PRO A 87 -8.76 -9.78 -5.57
C PRO A 87 -10.22 -9.41 -5.18
N PRO A 88 -10.84 -8.38 -5.80
CA PRO A 88 -10.33 -7.57 -6.91
C PRO A 88 -9.65 -6.26 -6.46
N HIS A 89 -8.92 -6.27 -5.33
CA HIS A 89 -8.26 -5.08 -4.75
C HIS A 89 -6.78 -5.00 -5.14
N GLU A 90 -6.39 -3.90 -5.80
CA GLU A 90 -5.05 -3.73 -6.35
C GLU A 90 -4.49 -2.31 -6.16
N PHE A 91 -3.18 -2.16 -6.14
CA PHE A 91 -2.54 -0.87 -6.31
C PHE A 91 -2.77 -0.34 -7.73
N PHE A 92 -3.01 0.97 -7.83
CA PHE A 92 -3.19 1.63 -9.12
C PHE A 92 -1.88 1.63 -9.94
N SER A 93 -0.78 2.02 -9.30
CA SER A 93 0.57 2.00 -9.89
C SER A 93 1.37 0.78 -9.43
N ASP A 94 2.50 0.54 -10.10
CA ASP A 94 3.48 -0.43 -9.62
C ASP A 94 3.95 -0.07 -8.19
N PRO A 95 4.05 -1.03 -7.25
CA PRO A 95 4.48 -0.75 -5.89
C PRO A 95 5.87 -0.13 -5.80
N GLN A 96 6.85 -0.61 -6.59
CA GLN A 96 8.20 -0.03 -6.60
C GLN A 96 8.16 1.43 -7.02
N ASP A 97 7.43 1.75 -8.10
CA ASP A 97 7.29 3.14 -8.56
C ASP A 97 6.58 4.00 -7.53
N MET A 98 5.54 3.47 -6.87
CA MET A 98 4.77 4.17 -5.84
C MET A 98 5.67 4.56 -4.66
N PHE A 99 6.37 3.60 -4.07
CA PHE A 99 7.24 3.84 -2.92
C PHE A 99 8.47 4.68 -3.28
N THR A 100 9.05 4.49 -4.47
CA THR A 100 10.17 5.33 -4.95
C THR A 100 9.75 6.79 -5.06
N ASN A 101 8.59 7.05 -5.69
CA ASN A 101 8.09 8.41 -5.82
C ASN A 101 7.70 9.02 -4.48
N GLN A 102 7.12 8.23 -3.57
CA GLN A 102 6.78 8.69 -2.23
C GLN A 102 8.01 9.10 -1.41
N LEU A 103 9.05 8.25 -1.38
CA LEU A 103 10.29 8.51 -0.67
C LEU A 103 10.99 9.75 -1.24
N ARG A 104 11.08 9.86 -2.57
CA ARG A 104 11.65 11.03 -3.25
C ARG A 104 10.89 12.31 -2.87
N ARG A 105 9.56 12.33 -3.02
CA ARG A 105 8.75 13.51 -2.71
C ARG A 105 8.90 13.92 -1.24
N TRP A 106 8.94 12.96 -0.33
CA TRP A 106 9.15 13.23 1.10
C TRP A 106 10.50 13.91 1.32
N LEU A 107 11.60 13.26 0.91
CA LEU A 107 12.96 13.74 1.13
C LEU A 107 13.24 15.09 0.45
N GLN A 108 12.66 15.33 -0.74
CA GLN A 108 12.72 16.63 -1.42
C GLN A 108 12.15 17.79 -0.59
N LYS A 109 11.17 17.53 0.28
CA LYS A 109 10.54 18.58 1.10
C LYS A 109 11.26 18.83 2.43
N THR A 110 12.20 17.97 2.82
CA THR A 110 12.83 17.99 4.16
C THR A 110 13.78 19.17 4.40
N GLY A 111 14.37 19.72 3.34
CA GLY A 111 15.49 20.66 3.47
C GLY A 111 16.81 20.00 3.84
N LEU A 112 16.85 18.69 4.10
CA LEU A 112 18.07 17.99 4.48
C LEU A 112 19.06 17.86 3.32
N PHE A 113 18.61 18.00 2.08
CA PHE A 113 19.41 17.84 0.86
C PHE A 113 19.24 19.06 -0.03
N SER A 114 20.31 19.49 -0.70
CA SER A 114 20.24 20.54 -1.74
C SER A 114 19.44 20.05 -2.95
N GLN A 115 19.55 18.76 -3.25
CA GLN A 115 18.84 18.11 -4.34
C GLN A 115 18.63 16.63 -4.02
N VAL A 116 17.46 16.10 -4.41
CA VAL A 116 17.16 14.67 -4.35
C VAL A 116 16.83 14.20 -5.76
N VAL A 117 17.63 13.27 -6.27
CA VAL A 117 17.60 12.81 -7.66
C VAL A 117 17.38 11.31 -7.75
N THR A 118 16.91 10.86 -8.90
CA THR A 118 16.77 9.43 -9.25
C THR A 118 17.56 9.07 -10.51
N ASP A 119 18.12 10.07 -11.18
CA ASP A 119 18.97 9.94 -12.36
C ASP A 119 20.42 9.78 -11.88
N ASP A 120 21.04 8.65 -12.21
CA ASP A 120 22.40 8.32 -11.80
C ASP A 120 23.48 9.03 -12.62
N SER A 121 23.10 9.76 -13.67
CA SER A 121 24.02 10.65 -14.40
C SER A 121 24.31 11.95 -13.65
N ILE A 122 23.49 12.29 -12.65
CA ILE A 122 23.69 13.46 -11.80
C ILE A 122 24.67 13.09 -10.69
N ALA A 123 25.75 13.88 -10.56
CA ALA A 123 26.70 13.72 -9.46
C ALA A 123 25.98 13.89 -8.11
N ALA A 124 26.11 12.89 -7.26
CA ALA A 124 25.54 12.87 -5.92
C ALA A 124 26.64 12.70 -4.88
N ASP A 125 26.37 13.15 -3.65
CA ASP A 125 27.26 12.96 -2.50
C ASP A 125 26.90 11.67 -1.75
N TYR A 126 25.60 11.34 -1.74
CA TYR A 126 25.04 10.19 -1.05
C TYR A 126 24.18 9.35 -1.98
N VAL A 127 24.17 8.04 -1.76
CA VAL A 127 23.25 7.09 -2.41
C VAL A 127 22.38 6.44 -1.35
N LEU A 128 21.06 6.50 -1.52
CA LEU A 128 20.08 5.81 -0.70
C LEU A 128 19.51 4.62 -1.46
N GLU A 129 19.75 3.43 -0.92
CA GLU A 129 19.03 2.22 -1.27
C GLU A 129 17.95 1.93 -0.23
N SER A 130 16.80 1.44 -0.66
CA SER A 130 15.70 1.15 0.25
C SER A 130 14.92 -0.08 -0.21
N ALA A 131 14.29 -0.76 0.74
CA ALA A 131 13.43 -1.89 0.44
C ALA A 131 12.18 -1.90 1.31
N VAL A 132 11.03 -2.24 0.72
CA VAL A 132 9.82 -2.60 1.44
C VAL A 132 9.88 -4.10 1.73
N THR A 133 10.04 -4.46 3.00
CA THR A 133 10.23 -5.84 3.47
C THR A 133 8.96 -6.44 4.08
N GLY A 134 7.97 -5.61 4.38
CA GLY A 134 6.66 -6.00 4.88
C GLY A 134 5.58 -5.07 4.37
N LEU A 135 4.54 -5.61 3.73
CA LEU A 135 3.40 -4.84 3.24
C LEU A 135 2.15 -5.74 3.18
N TYR A 136 1.49 -5.91 4.32
CA TYR A 136 0.34 -6.82 4.42
C TYR A 136 -0.64 -6.36 5.51
N GLY A 137 -1.90 -6.78 5.39
CA GLY A 137 -2.87 -6.72 6.50
C GLY A 137 -2.88 -8.02 7.28
N GLU A 138 -3.15 -7.99 8.59
CA GLU A 138 -3.26 -9.22 9.39
C GLU A 138 -4.30 -9.12 10.49
N LYS A 139 -4.84 -10.28 10.88
CA LYS A 139 -5.68 -10.41 12.07
C LYS A 139 -5.23 -11.62 12.87
N ARG A 140 -4.63 -11.36 14.03
CA ARG A 140 -4.28 -12.40 15.00
C ARG A 140 -5.40 -12.53 16.03
N ALA A 141 -5.72 -13.74 16.48
CA ALA A 141 -6.85 -13.97 17.40
C ALA A 141 -6.78 -13.18 18.71
N ALA A 142 -5.56 -12.86 19.18
CA ALA A 142 -5.31 -12.14 20.43
C ALA A 142 -5.13 -10.62 20.28
N TYR A 143 -5.17 -10.09 19.05
CA TYR A 143 -4.84 -8.69 18.76
C TYR A 143 -5.91 -8.04 17.88
N SER A 144 -5.95 -6.71 17.89
CA SER A 144 -6.62 -5.92 16.87
C SER A 144 -6.14 -6.36 15.48
N PRO A 145 -7.00 -6.30 14.45
CA PRO A 145 -6.55 -6.26 13.07
C PRO A 145 -5.48 -5.18 12.88
N GLN A 146 -4.46 -5.46 12.08
CA GLN A 146 -3.34 -4.54 11.85
C GLN A 146 -3.03 -4.39 10.35
N ALA A 147 -2.57 -3.22 9.97
CA ALA A 147 -1.89 -2.95 8.71
C ALA A 147 -0.39 -2.82 8.99
N VAL A 148 0.40 -3.66 8.35
CA VAL A 148 1.84 -3.72 8.54
C VAL A 148 2.55 -3.11 7.35
N VAL A 149 3.42 -2.14 7.61
CA VAL A 149 4.42 -1.65 6.65
C VAL A 149 5.80 -1.67 7.30
N GLU A 150 6.77 -2.22 6.58
CA GLU A 150 8.15 -2.35 7.04
C GLU A 150 9.10 -1.99 5.91
N MET A 151 10.08 -1.15 6.23
CA MET A 151 11.08 -0.67 5.28
C MET A 151 12.48 -0.69 5.86
N GLN A 152 13.47 -0.94 5.00
CA GLN A 152 14.89 -0.83 5.31
C GLN A 152 15.52 0.26 4.46
N PHE A 153 16.49 0.97 5.04
CA PHE A 153 17.18 2.10 4.42
C PHE A 153 18.68 1.96 4.63
N PHE A 154 19.44 2.20 3.56
CA PHE A 154 20.89 2.11 3.53
C PHE A 154 21.44 3.31 2.78
N MET A 155 22.20 4.18 3.45
CA MET A 155 22.84 5.33 2.83
C MET A 155 24.35 5.15 2.83
N SER A 156 24.97 5.33 1.67
CA SER A 156 26.41 5.26 1.45
C SER A 156 26.94 6.54 0.83
N ALA A 157 28.26 6.75 0.91
CA ALA A 157 28.93 7.78 0.11
C ALA A 157 28.88 7.38 -1.37
N ALA A 158 28.59 8.34 -2.27
CA ALA A 158 28.44 8.04 -3.69
C ALA A 158 29.74 7.62 -4.38
N ASP A 159 30.88 8.16 -3.94
CA ASP A 159 32.21 7.81 -4.47
C ASP A 159 32.71 6.45 -3.96
N THR A 160 32.19 6.01 -2.81
CA THR A 160 32.62 4.80 -2.11
C THR A 160 31.39 4.04 -1.61
N PRO A 161 30.64 3.34 -2.49
CA PRO A 161 29.38 2.68 -2.12
C PRO A 161 29.52 1.61 -1.03
N GLN A 162 30.72 1.05 -0.84
CA GLN A 162 31.01 0.11 0.25
C GLN A 162 31.07 0.77 1.63
N ASN A 163 31.22 2.09 1.68
CA ASN A 163 31.22 2.87 2.92
C ASN A 163 29.78 3.17 3.33
N MET A 164 29.20 2.27 4.12
CA MET A 164 27.86 2.45 4.70
C MET A 164 27.91 3.55 5.78
N LEU A 165 27.23 4.65 5.51
CA LEU A 165 27.19 5.82 6.38
C LEU A 165 26.02 5.76 7.37
N PHE A 166 24.91 5.15 6.95
CA PHE A 166 23.70 5.02 7.74
C PHE A 166 22.92 3.76 7.33
N GLN A 167 22.38 3.05 8.32
CA GLN A 167 21.52 1.89 8.10
C GLN A 167 20.44 1.85 9.19
N THR A 168 19.18 1.68 8.78
CA THR A 168 18.06 1.48 9.71
C THR A 168 16.99 0.59 9.10
N GLY A 169 16.24 -0.11 9.96
CA GLY A 169 15.04 -0.86 9.61
C GLY A 169 13.88 -0.36 10.46
N LEU A 170 12.80 0.06 9.82
CA LEU A 170 11.63 0.66 10.47
C LEU A 170 10.39 -0.18 10.17
N ARG A 171 9.54 -0.34 11.19
CA ARG A 171 8.30 -1.11 11.11
C ARG A 171 7.18 -0.37 11.82
N ALA A 172 6.01 -0.32 11.18
CA ALA A 172 4.78 0.17 11.77
C ALA A 172 3.70 -0.92 11.72
N ASP A 173 3.11 -1.20 12.88
CA ASP A 173 1.97 -2.10 13.06
C ASP A 173 0.76 -1.23 13.45
N VAL A 174 -0.02 -0.79 12.45
CA VAL A 174 -1.12 0.15 12.66
C VAL A 174 -2.41 -0.60 12.92
N ASP A 175 -3.03 -0.37 14.09
CA ASP A 175 -4.33 -0.93 14.42
C ASP A 175 -5.42 -0.41 13.48
N ILE A 176 -6.22 -1.33 12.93
CA ILE A 176 -7.35 -1.04 12.05
C ILE A 176 -8.62 -1.71 12.59
N GLU A 177 -9.79 -1.18 12.23
CA GLU A 177 -11.06 -1.72 12.71
C GLU A 177 -11.31 -3.17 12.25
N LYS A 178 -10.97 -3.44 10.98
CA LYS A 178 -11.17 -4.73 10.32
C LYS A 178 -10.17 -4.91 9.19
N THR A 179 -9.72 -6.15 8.95
CA THR A 179 -8.91 -6.52 7.78
C THR A 179 -9.72 -6.52 6.49
N THR A 180 -10.04 -5.32 5.99
CA THR A 180 -10.53 -5.09 4.62
C THR A 180 -9.44 -4.37 3.83
N ALA A 181 -9.43 -4.50 2.50
CA ALA A 181 -8.38 -3.90 1.68
C ALA A 181 -8.30 -2.37 1.88
N ALA A 182 -9.46 -1.71 1.94
CA ALA A 182 -9.55 -0.28 2.20
C ALA A 182 -8.95 0.11 3.56
N ASN A 183 -9.31 -0.60 4.63
CA ASN A 183 -8.78 -0.33 5.98
C ASN A 183 -7.28 -0.59 6.07
N VAL A 184 -6.80 -1.65 5.43
CA VAL A 184 -5.38 -1.99 5.39
C VAL A 184 -4.58 -0.91 4.66
N VAL A 185 -5.07 -0.42 3.51
CA VAL A 185 -4.43 0.69 2.78
C VAL A 185 -4.42 1.97 3.61
N MET A 186 -5.50 2.29 4.33
CA MET A 186 -5.50 3.43 5.26
C MET A 186 -4.45 3.27 6.36
N GLY A 187 -4.34 2.07 6.95
CA GLY A 187 -3.33 1.78 7.95
C GLY A 187 -1.90 1.86 7.39
N TRP A 188 -1.65 1.37 6.16
CA TRP A 188 -0.35 1.56 5.50
C TRP A 188 -0.02 3.02 5.23
N LYS A 189 -1.02 3.83 4.86
CA LYS A 189 -0.81 5.28 4.71
C LYS A 189 -0.35 5.90 6.03
N GLN A 190 -0.98 5.57 7.14
CA GLN A 190 -0.53 6.05 8.45
C GLN A 190 0.87 5.51 8.78
N GLY A 191 1.09 4.20 8.66
CA GLY A 191 2.37 3.58 9.00
C GLY A 191 3.51 4.15 8.15
N LEU A 192 3.29 4.37 6.85
CA LEU A 192 4.28 4.97 5.97
C LEU A 192 4.62 6.41 6.37
N TRP A 193 3.62 7.19 6.81
CA TRP A 193 3.87 8.53 7.35
C TRP A 193 4.75 8.47 8.61
N GLU A 194 4.50 7.51 9.50
CA GLU A 194 5.33 7.26 10.69
C GLU A 194 6.77 6.89 10.28
N LEU A 195 6.94 5.93 9.38
CA LEU A 195 8.28 5.50 8.90
C LEU A 195 9.07 6.66 8.28
N MET A 196 8.42 7.46 7.42
CA MET A 196 9.08 8.59 6.76
C MET A 196 9.45 9.70 7.73
N THR A 197 8.59 9.95 8.74
CA THR A 197 8.87 10.92 9.81
C THR A 197 10.08 10.48 10.66
N THR A 198 10.14 9.20 11.03
CA THR A 198 11.29 8.65 11.78
C THR A 198 12.56 8.69 10.94
N LEU A 199 12.52 8.30 9.67
CA LEU A 199 13.67 8.37 8.77
C LEU A 199 14.21 9.80 8.64
N GLU A 200 13.32 10.78 8.51
CA GLU A 200 13.71 12.19 8.45
C GLU A 200 14.40 12.64 9.75
N GLN A 201 13.86 12.28 10.91
CA GLN A 201 14.48 12.59 12.20
C GLN A 201 15.86 11.95 12.34
N ASP A 202 16.00 10.69 11.92
CA ASP A 202 17.26 9.96 11.93
C ASP A 202 18.31 10.64 11.03
N PHE A 203 17.93 11.01 9.80
CA PHE A 203 18.81 11.77 8.89
C PHE A 203 19.17 13.14 9.44
N SER A 204 18.21 13.88 10.00
CA SER A 204 18.49 15.16 10.64
C SER A 204 19.51 15.01 11.77
N GLY A 205 19.36 13.98 12.61
CA GLY A 205 20.29 13.68 13.71
C GLY A 205 21.67 13.24 13.22
N TYR A 206 21.74 12.49 12.12
CA TYR A 206 22.99 12.10 11.47
C TYR A 206 23.74 13.33 10.94
N PHE A 207 23.07 14.17 10.14
CA PHE A 207 23.72 15.32 9.50
C PHE A 207 24.09 16.42 10.50
N ALA A 208 23.30 16.65 11.55
CA ALA A 208 23.67 17.60 12.60
C ALA A 208 25.00 17.23 13.29
N LYS A 209 25.29 15.93 13.44
CA LYS A 209 26.57 15.45 14.00
C LYS A 209 27.72 15.59 13.01
N LEU A 210 27.43 15.45 11.72
CA LEU A 210 28.43 15.60 10.66
C LEU A 210 28.85 17.07 10.51
N ASP A 211 27.87 17.97 10.48
CA ASP A 211 28.07 19.42 10.29
C ASP A 211 28.76 20.09 11.51
N ALA A 212 28.76 19.43 12.67
CA ALA A 212 29.40 19.90 13.89
C ALA A 212 30.89 19.52 14.01
N ARG A 213 31.43 18.72 13.07
CA ARG A 213 32.83 18.29 13.04
C ARG A 213 33.69 19.26 12.22
#